data_AF-A0A955RGG7-F1
#
_entry.id   AF-A0A955RGG7-F1
#
_cell.length_a   1.000
_cell.length_b   1.000
_cell.length_c   1.000
_cell.angle_alpha   90.00
_cell.angle_beta   90.00
_cell.angle_gamma   90.00
#
_symmetry.space_group_name_H-M   'P 1'
#
loop_
_entity.id
_entity.type
_entity.pdbx_description
1 polymer ?
#
loop_
_entity_poly.entity_id
_entity_poly.type
_entity_poly.pdbx_seq_one_letter_code
_entity_poly.pdbx_strand_id
1 'polypeptide(L)'
;MDDRPKVTENGRMWAVLSYASFLIGFPIGILPLMMRDDAFALYHAKHSTAVWLGVFATTMLLTVMYTGVFFATCGVGAFFVLPLFLAPAGWAMMTGIHGLILAINDEWQEPLGTFGLGEALFSNVHVDPSKVERPLLPGPVEPPEDAG
;
A
#
# COMPACT_ATOMS: atom_id res chain seq x y z
N MET A 1 -18.20 -14.92 9.91
CA MET A 1 -18.41 -14.47 8.52
C MET A 1 -17.52 -13.26 8.35
N ASP A 2 -16.91 -13.11 7.18
CA ASP A 2 -16.03 -11.98 6.90
C ASP A 2 -16.91 -10.74 6.63
N ASP A 3 -16.90 -9.77 7.55
CA ASP A 3 -17.73 -8.56 7.48
C ASP A 3 -17.14 -7.47 6.56
N ARG A 4 -16.05 -7.79 5.83
CA ARG A 4 -15.39 -6.86 4.92
C ARG A 4 -16.23 -6.59 3.66
N PRO A 5 -16.17 -5.37 3.12
CA PRO A 5 -16.87 -5.04 1.88
C PRO A 5 -16.33 -5.87 0.70
N LYS A 6 -17.19 -6.14 -0.28
CA LYS A 6 -16.80 -6.83 -1.50
C LYS A 6 -15.75 -6.01 -2.25
N VAL A 7 -14.76 -6.70 -2.82
CA VAL A 7 -13.71 -6.05 -3.62
C VAL A 7 -14.31 -5.57 -4.95
N THR A 8 -14.14 -4.29 -5.23
CA THR A 8 -14.54 -3.66 -6.50
C THR A 8 -13.40 -3.76 -7.52
N GLU A 9 -13.71 -3.64 -8.82
CA GLU A 9 -12.68 -3.64 -9.86
C GLU A 9 -11.72 -2.45 -9.73
N ASN A 10 -12.25 -1.26 -9.44
CA ASN A 10 -11.45 -0.07 -9.16
C ASN A 10 -10.59 -0.24 -7.91
N GLY A 11 -11.15 -0.83 -6.85
CA GLY A 11 -10.44 -1.13 -5.61
C GLY A 11 -9.23 -2.04 -5.86
N ARG A 12 -9.44 -3.12 -6.63
CA ARG A 12 -8.38 -4.03 -7.05
C ARG A 12 -7.31 -3.33 -7.88
N MET A 13 -7.72 -2.55 -8.89
CA MET A 13 -6.79 -1.80 -9.74
C MET A 13 -5.87 -0.91 -8.90
N TRP A 14 -6.45 -0.14 -7.97
CA TRP A 14 -5.68 0.74 -7.09
C TRP A 14 -4.78 -0.01 -6.12
N ALA A 15 -5.24 -1.14 -5.56
CA ALA A 15 -4.42 -1.99 -4.71
C ALA A 15 -3.19 -2.55 -5.48
N VAL A 16 -3.41 -3.05 -6.69
CA VAL A 16 -2.36 -3.54 -7.60
C VAL A 16 -1.36 -2.44 -7.93
N LEU A 17 -1.85 -1.26 -8.34
CA LEU A 17 -1.00 -0.12 -8.66
C LEU A 17 -0.18 0.36 -7.46
N SER A 18 -0.74 0.27 -6.25
CA SER A 18 -0.07 0.65 -5.01
C SER A 18 1.18 -0.19 -4.71
N TYR A 19 1.26 -1.43 -5.19
CA TYR A 19 2.46 -2.28 -5.07
C TYR A 19 3.32 -2.30 -6.35
N ALA A 20 2.70 -2.26 -7.53
CA ALA A 20 3.44 -2.18 -8.79
C ALA A 20 4.34 -0.92 -8.83
N SER A 21 3.97 0.11 -8.07
CA SER A 21 4.72 1.35 -7.98
C SER A 21 6.13 1.21 -7.39
N PHE A 22 6.41 0.14 -6.63
CA PHE A 22 7.77 -0.19 -6.18
C PHE A 22 8.73 -0.42 -7.36
N LEU A 23 8.24 -0.92 -8.50
CA LEU A 23 9.07 -1.21 -9.67
C LEU A 23 9.47 0.06 -10.44
N ILE A 24 8.68 1.13 -10.31
CA ILE A 24 8.93 2.43 -10.97
C ILE A 24 9.51 3.48 -10.00
N GLY A 25 9.67 3.14 -8.72
CA GLY A 25 10.27 4.00 -7.70
C GLY A 25 9.38 5.11 -7.15
N PHE A 26 8.07 5.12 -7.45
CA PHE A 26 7.13 6.16 -7.01
C PHE A 26 6.06 5.58 -6.07
N PRO A 27 5.61 6.26 -5.01
CA PRO A 27 4.61 5.73 -4.07
C PRO A 27 3.16 6.00 -4.55
N ILE A 28 2.66 5.23 -5.53
CA ILE A 28 1.28 5.42 -6.04
C ILE A 28 0.22 5.13 -4.96
N GLY A 29 0.56 4.34 -3.93
CA GLY A 29 -0.31 4.11 -2.76
C GLY A 29 -0.76 5.38 -2.02
N ILE A 30 -0.13 6.54 -2.25
CA ILE A 30 -0.62 7.82 -1.73
C ILE A 30 -1.99 8.17 -2.30
N LEU A 31 -2.31 7.78 -3.53
CA LEU A 31 -3.59 8.15 -4.16
C LEU A 31 -4.79 7.53 -3.45
N PRO A 32 -4.86 6.20 -3.19
CA PRO A 32 -5.98 5.65 -2.42
C PRO A 32 -6.01 6.14 -0.97
N LEU A 33 -4.85 6.44 -0.36
CA LEU A 33 -4.79 7.09 0.96
C LEU A 33 -5.45 8.47 0.99
N MET A 34 -5.40 9.22 -0.11
CA MET A 34 -6.06 10.52 -0.24
C MET A 34 -7.54 10.40 -0.65
N MET A 35 -7.84 9.49 -1.58
CA MET A 35 -9.18 9.29 -2.13
C MET A 35 -10.12 8.72 -1.06
N ARG A 36 -9.69 7.68 -0.33
CA ARG A 36 -10.43 7.04 0.79
C ARG A 36 -11.85 6.59 0.41
N ASP A 37 -12.06 6.25 -0.85
CA ASP A 37 -13.35 5.86 -1.44
C ASP A 37 -13.56 4.35 -1.47
N ASP A 38 -12.48 3.57 -1.62
CA ASP A 38 -12.52 2.11 -1.63
C ASP A 38 -11.71 1.51 -0.46
N ALA A 39 -12.35 0.60 0.28
CA ALA A 39 -11.77 -0.01 1.47
C ALA A 39 -10.60 -0.95 1.15
N PHE A 40 -10.68 -1.70 0.05
CA PHE A 40 -9.67 -2.67 -0.36
C PHE A 40 -8.41 -1.95 -0.86
N ALA A 41 -8.62 -0.95 -1.72
CA ALA A 41 -7.54 -0.08 -2.17
C ALA A 41 -6.86 0.62 -1.00
N LEU A 42 -7.64 1.19 -0.06
CA LEU A 42 -7.10 1.88 1.10
C LEU A 42 -6.26 0.96 1.98
N TYR A 43 -6.72 -0.26 2.25
CA TYR A 43 -5.99 -1.25 3.03
C TYR A 43 -4.61 -1.54 2.45
N HIS A 44 -4.55 -1.93 1.17
CA HIS A 44 -3.27 -2.21 0.51
C HIS A 44 -2.39 -0.97 0.38
N ALA A 45 -2.98 0.20 0.11
CA ALA A 45 -2.28 1.47 0.01
C ALA A 45 -1.61 1.90 1.33
N LYS A 46 -2.23 1.65 2.49
CA LYS A 46 -1.59 1.87 3.80
C LYS A 46 -0.30 1.08 3.92
N HIS A 47 -0.36 -0.23 3.67
CA HIS A 47 0.79 -1.12 3.79
C HIS A 47 1.89 -0.78 2.77
N SER A 48 1.53 -0.58 1.51
CA SER A 48 2.51 -0.28 0.47
C SER A 48 3.20 1.06 0.69
N THR A 49 2.44 2.10 1.06
CA THR A 49 3.01 3.43 1.33
C THR A 49 3.87 3.43 2.58
N ALA A 50 3.46 2.70 3.63
CA ALA A 50 4.25 2.57 4.86
C ALA A 50 5.62 1.94 4.60
N VAL A 51 5.65 0.87 3.80
CA VAL A 51 6.90 0.21 3.41
C VAL A 51 7.73 1.12 2.52
N TRP A 52 7.12 1.84 1.58
CA TRP A 52 7.84 2.81 0.76
C TRP A 52 8.53 3.88 1.62
N LEU A 53 7.84 4.42 2.63
CA LEU A 53 8.43 5.37 3.59
C LEU A 53 9.57 4.74 4.40
N GLY A 54 9.39 3.50 4.85
CA GLY A 54 10.44 2.75 5.54
C GLY A 54 11.68 2.53 4.68
N VAL A 55 11.49 2.13 3.42
CA VAL A 55 12.56 1.94 2.43
C VAL A 55 13.25 3.27 2.14
N PHE A 56 12.49 4.36 1.96
CA PHE A 56 13.04 5.69 1.73
C PHE A 56 13.90 6.15 2.92
N ALA A 57 13.39 6.07 4.14
CA ALA A 57 14.10 6.50 5.34
C ALA A 57 15.37 5.67 5.60
N THR A 58 15.28 4.34 5.48
CA THR A 58 16.44 3.44 5.64
C THR A 58 17.48 3.66 4.54
N THR A 59 17.08 3.84 3.28
CA THR A 59 18.00 4.14 2.18
C THR A 59 18.72 5.47 2.39
N MET A 60 18.03 6.51 2.88
CA MET A 60 18.65 7.79 3.21
C MET A 60 19.70 7.64 4.32
N LEU A 61 19.35 6.94 5.42
CA LEU A 61 20.29 6.69 6.52
C LEU A 61 21.52 5.89 6.06
N LEU A 62 21.29 4.82 5.30
CA LEU A 62 22.36 3.96 4.78
C LEU A 62 23.23 4.70 3.76
N THR A 63 22.68 5.63 2.97
CA THR A 63 23.46 6.50 2.07
C THR A 63 24.46 7.36 2.84
N VAL A 64 24.02 7.99 3.94
CA VAL A 64 24.91 8.81 4.78
C VAL A 64 26.03 7.95 5.37
N MET A 65 25.69 6.77 5.92
CA MET A 65 26.66 5.85 6.49
C MET A 65 27.65 5.31 5.44
N TYR A 66 27.13 4.86 4.28
CA TYR A 66 27.94 4.39 3.17
C TYR A 66 28.93 5.46 2.71
N THR A 67 28.47 6.70 2.55
CA THR A 67 29.30 7.84 2.16
C THR A 67 30.37 8.13 3.21
N GLY A 68 30.02 8.14 4.50
CA GLY A 68 30.98 8.33 5.58
C GLY A 68 32.07 7.27 5.62
N VAL A 69 31.70 5.99 5.52
CA VAL A 69 32.65 4.87 5.47
C VAL A 69 33.51 4.94 4.21
N PHE A 70 32.91 5.25 3.06
CA PHE A 70 33.63 5.40 1.80
C PHE A 70 34.75 6.44 1.94
N PHE A 71 34.46 7.64 2.47
CA PHE A 71 35.50 8.66 2.66
C PHE A 71 36.53 8.28 3.72
N ALA A 72 36.11 7.71 4.85
CA ALA A 72 37.01 7.35 5.95
C ALA A 72 38.01 6.24 5.59
N THR A 73 37.67 5.40 4.61
CA THR A 73 38.44 4.20 4.24
C THR A 73 38.99 4.24 2.81
N CYS A 74 38.96 5.41 2.17
CA CYS A 74 39.33 5.57 0.76
C CYS A 74 38.60 4.57 -0.17
N GLY A 75 37.35 4.25 0.15
CA GLY A 75 36.47 3.37 -0.62
C GLY A 75 36.51 1.88 -0.24
N VAL A 76 37.53 1.40 0.48
CA VAL A 76 37.66 -0.03 0.80
C VAL A 76 36.53 -0.52 1.73
N GLY A 77 36.18 0.29 2.73
CA GLY A 77 35.11 -0.02 3.69
C GLY A 77 33.72 -0.07 3.06
N ALA A 78 33.51 0.62 1.95
CA ALA A 78 32.21 0.66 1.27
C ALA A 78 31.80 -0.72 0.74
N PHE A 79 32.77 -1.56 0.35
CA PHE A 79 32.53 -2.93 -0.08
C PHE A 79 31.86 -3.78 1.02
N PHE A 80 32.25 -3.59 2.28
CA PHE A 80 31.67 -4.31 3.41
C PHE A 80 30.28 -3.79 3.80
N VAL A 81 29.97 -2.53 3.49
CA VAL A 81 28.66 -1.91 3.76
C VAL A 81 27.65 -2.19 2.64
N LEU A 82 28.12 -2.52 1.42
CA LEU A 82 27.28 -2.73 0.24
C LEU A 82 26.13 -3.74 0.46
N PRO A 83 26.31 -4.91 1.09
CA PRO A 83 25.19 -5.84 1.32
C PRO A 83 24.08 -5.22 2.17
N LEU A 84 24.45 -4.46 3.20
CA LEU A 84 23.49 -3.76 4.05
C LEU A 84 22.80 -2.63 3.29
N PHE A 85 23.53 -1.93 2.42
CA PHE A 85 22.98 -0.88 1.55
C PHE A 85 21.91 -1.42 0.57
N LEU A 86 22.03 -2.67 0.12
CA LEU A 86 21.06 -3.31 -0.76
C LEU A 86 19.84 -3.89 -0.01
N ALA A 87 19.88 -3.98 1.32
CA ALA A 87 18.80 -4.58 2.12
C ALA A 87 17.44 -3.90 1.94
N PRO A 88 17.31 -2.55 1.91
CA PRO A 88 16.03 -1.89 1.64
C PRO A 88 15.43 -2.25 0.27
N ALA A 89 16.26 -2.41 -0.76
CA ALA A 89 15.79 -2.79 -2.09
C ALA A 89 15.25 -4.24 -2.09
N GLY A 90 15.95 -5.16 -1.43
CA GLY A 90 15.47 -6.53 -1.24
C GLY A 90 14.15 -6.58 -0.45
N TRP A 91 14.05 -5.77 0.60
CA TRP A 91 12.83 -5.62 1.40
C TRP A 91 11.65 -5.08 0.58
N ALA A 92 11.88 -4.01 -0.19
CA ALA A 92 10.89 -3.42 -1.10
C ALA A 92 10.40 -4.44 -2.14
N MET A 93 11.31 -5.20 -2.74
CA MET A 93 11.00 -6.20 -3.76
C MET A 93 10.15 -7.33 -3.18
N MET A 94 10.54 -7.92 -2.04
CA MET A 94 9.78 -8.98 -1.38
C MET A 94 8.36 -8.51 -1.04
N THR A 95 8.25 -7.34 -0.42
CA THR A 95 6.98 -6.79 0.02
C THR A 95 6.08 -6.40 -1.15
N GLY A 96 6.67 -5.80 -2.20
CA GLY A 96 5.97 -5.40 -3.42
C GLY A 96 5.43 -6.60 -4.18
N ILE A 97 6.23 -7.65 -4.41
CA ILE A 97 5.79 -8.85 -5.14
C ILE A 97 4.69 -9.58 -4.36
N HIS A 98 4.90 -9.81 -3.06
CA HIS A 98 3.91 -10.53 -2.27
C HIS A 98 2.61 -9.73 -2.12
N GLY A 99 2.70 -8.42 -1.86
CA GLY A 99 1.52 -7.54 -1.80
C GLY A 99 0.76 -7.45 -3.12
N LEU A 100 1.48 -7.46 -4.25
CA LEU A 100 0.88 -7.51 -5.58
C LEU A 100 0.08 -8.81 -5.80
N ILE A 101 0.63 -9.95 -5.41
CA ILE A 101 -0.06 -11.26 -5.51
C ILE A 101 -1.34 -11.25 -4.68
N LEU A 102 -1.26 -10.79 -3.42
CA LEU A 102 -2.42 -10.68 -2.54
C LEU A 102 -3.50 -9.77 -3.13
N ALA A 103 -3.10 -8.61 -3.66
CA ALA A 103 -4.02 -7.67 -4.29
C ALA A 103 -4.72 -8.25 -5.54
N ILE A 104 -4.01 -9.03 -6.35
CA ILE A 104 -4.58 -9.70 -7.54
C ILE A 104 -5.61 -10.76 -7.14
N ASN A 105 -5.34 -11.47 -6.04
CA ASN A 105 -6.18 -12.55 -5.51
C ASN A 105 -7.35 -12.08 -4.63
N ASP A 106 -7.56 -10.77 -4.48
CA ASP A 106 -8.58 -10.19 -3.58
C ASP A 106 -8.35 -10.52 -2.09
N GLU A 107 -7.10 -10.74 -1.70
CA GLU A 107 -6.75 -11.14 -0.35
C GLU A 107 -6.43 -9.95 0.55
N TRP A 108 -7.28 -9.74 1.56
CA TRP A 108 -7.08 -8.80 2.66
C TRP A 108 -6.08 -9.34 3.69
N GLN A 109 -4.86 -9.60 3.23
CA GLN A 109 -3.77 -10.06 4.07
C GLN A 109 -2.64 -9.04 4.01
N GLU A 110 -1.95 -8.91 5.14
CA GLU A 110 -0.79 -8.05 5.22
C GLU A 110 0.39 -8.70 4.45
N PRO A 111 1.05 -7.97 3.54
CA PRO A 111 2.21 -8.50 2.85
C PRO A 111 3.37 -8.85 3.80
N LEU A 112 4.05 -9.96 3.57
CA LEU A 112 5.34 -10.27 4.19
C LEU A 112 6.28 -9.06 4.18
N GLY A 113 6.88 -8.81 5.33
CA GLY A 113 7.85 -7.73 5.53
C GLY A 113 7.24 -6.37 5.83
N THR A 114 5.94 -6.16 5.84
CA THR A 114 5.38 -4.85 6.27
C THR A 114 5.45 -4.65 7.79
N PHE A 115 5.54 -5.72 8.59
CA PHE A 115 5.68 -5.69 10.05
C PHE A 115 4.63 -4.82 10.79
N GLY A 116 3.39 -4.77 10.29
CA GLY A 116 2.32 -3.95 10.88
C GLY A 116 2.47 -2.44 10.61
N LEU A 117 3.45 -2.01 9.82
CA LEU A 117 3.75 -0.58 9.61
C LEU A 117 2.57 0.19 8.98
N GLY A 118 1.79 -0.48 8.12
CA GLY A 118 0.62 0.14 7.48
C GLY A 118 -0.39 0.64 8.51
N GLU A 119 -0.78 -0.22 9.45
CA GLU A 119 -1.72 0.15 10.50
C GLU A 119 -1.08 1.05 11.56
N ALA A 120 0.20 0.86 11.88
CA ALA A 120 0.89 1.73 12.83
C ALA A 120 0.93 3.20 12.35
N LEU A 121 1.25 3.43 11.06
CA LEU A 121 1.37 4.77 10.50
C LEU A 121 0.04 5.39 10.09
N PHE A 122 -0.92 4.58 9.64
CA PHE A 122 -2.17 5.05 9.04
C PHE A 122 -3.42 4.55 9.77
N SER A 123 -3.31 4.26 11.06
CA SER A 123 -4.44 3.84 11.92
C SER A 123 -5.61 4.81 11.87
N ASN A 124 -5.35 6.12 11.82
CA ASN A 124 -6.38 7.17 11.79
C ASN A 124 -6.98 7.41 10.39
N VAL A 125 -6.49 6.72 9.35
CA VAL A 125 -7.00 6.85 7.99
C VAL A 125 -8.03 5.77 7.76
N HIS A 126 -9.29 6.17 7.60
CA HIS A 126 -10.42 5.26 7.36
C HIS A 126 -11.11 5.61 6.05
N VAL A 127 -11.91 4.69 5.52
CA VAL A 127 -12.77 4.99 4.37
C VAL A 127 -13.68 6.17 4.71
N ASP A 128 -13.87 7.09 3.77
CA ASP A 128 -14.82 8.17 3.89
C ASP A 128 -16.23 7.65 3.55
N PRO A 129 -17.15 7.54 4.52
CA PRO A 129 -18.47 6.96 4.29
C PRO A 129 -19.33 7.79 3.33
N SER A 130 -18.97 9.05 3.05
CA SER A 130 -19.65 9.89 2.07
C SER A 130 -19.32 9.53 0.62
N LYS A 131 -18.18 8.86 0.39
CA LYS A 131 -17.69 8.50 -0.95
C LYS A 131 -17.99 7.08 -1.37
N VAL A 132 -18.45 6.25 -0.43
CA VAL A 132 -18.85 4.88 -0.74
C VAL A 132 -20.15 4.92 -1.53
N GLU A 133 -20.11 4.48 -2.78
CA GLU A 133 -21.31 4.25 -3.59
C GLU A 133 -22.22 3.28 -2.83
N ARG A 134 -23.33 3.80 -2.31
CA ARG A 134 -24.35 2.95 -1.71
C ARG A 134 -25.15 2.32 -2.84
N PRO A 135 -25.53 1.04 -2.74
CA PRO A 135 -26.57 0.51 -3.60
C PRO A 135 -27.75 1.46 -3.54
N LEU A 136 -28.20 1.96 -4.69
CA LEU A 136 -29.46 2.69 -4.78
C LEU A 136 -30.50 1.76 -4.15
N LEU A 137 -31.07 2.18 -3.01
CA LEU A 137 -32.23 1.50 -2.49
C LEU A 137 -33.24 1.44 -3.63
N PRO A 138 -33.89 0.29 -3.89
CA PRO A 138 -34.99 0.27 -4.84
C PRO A 138 -35.91 1.43 -4.45
N GLY A 139 -36.16 2.32 -5.42
CA GLY A 139 -37.01 3.48 -5.20
C GLY A 139 -38.36 3.04 -4.65
N PRO A 140 -39.12 3.94 -4.02
CA PRO A 140 -40.48 3.62 -3.59
C PRO A 140 -41.21 2.91 -4.73
N VAL A 141 -41.63 1.66 -4.51
CA VAL A 141 -42.46 0.95 -5.48
C VAL A 141 -43.73 1.77 -5.58
N GLU A 142 -43.93 2.43 -6.72
CA GLU A 142 -45.17 3.17 -6.96
C GLU A 142 -46.33 2.18 -6.77
N PRO A 143 -47.32 2.51 -5.95
CA PRO A 143 -48.49 1.65 -5.81
C PRO A 143 -49.15 1.51 -7.18
N PRO A 144 -49.67 0.31 -7.53
CA PRO A 144 -50.33 0.11 -8.80
C PRO A 144 -51.44 1.15 -8.98
N GLU A 145 -51.45 1.81 -10.15
CA GLU A 145 -52.37 2.89 -10.52
C GLU A 145 -53.83 2.40 -10.66
N ASP A 146 -54.06 1.09 -10.47
CA ASP A 146 -55.24 0.37 -10.94
C ASP A 146 -56.15 -0.13 -9.80
N ALA A 147 -55.98 0.36 -8.57
CA ALA A 147 -56.76 -0.09 -7.39
C ALA A 147 -58.08 0.69 -7.16
N GLY A 148 -58.63 1.35 -8.19
CA GLY A 148 -59.84 2.19 -8.12
C GLY A 148 -60.99 1.66 -8.96
#